data_AF-A0A239ALH7-F1
#
_entry.id   AF-A0A239ALH7-F1
#
_cell.length_a   1.000
_cell.length_b   1.000
_cell.length_c   1.000
_cell.angle_alpha   90.00
_cell.angle_beta   90.00
_cell.angle_gamma   90.00
#
_symmetry.space_group_name_H-M   'P 1'
#
loop_
_entity.id
_entity.type
_entity.pdbx_description
1 polymer ?
#
loop_
_entity_poly.entity_id
_entity_poly.type
_entity_poly.pdbx_seq_one_letter_code
_entity_poly.pdbx_strand_id
1 'polypeptide(L)' 'MKNTTKLILANAFALLAVVVFLTVGSTFGVEVKSASASLMVKALFFLVPQMGFIYLYWNSLKKEAHREIA' A
#
# COMPACT_ATOMS: atom_id res chain seq x y z
N MET A 1 13.82 -8.85 5.97
CA MET A 1 13.55 -8.59 7.42
C MET A 1 13.13 -9.93 8.00
N LYS A 2 13.61 -10.36 9.17
CA LYS A 2 13.41 -11.73 9.70
C LYS A 2 11.94 -12.20 9.86
N ASN A 3 10.94 -11.37 9.54
CA ASN A 3 9.56 -11.66 9.84
C ASN A 3 8.62 -11.10 8.76
N THR A 4 8.33 -11.90 7.74
CA THR A 4 7.35 -11.66 6.67
C THR A 4 5.99 -11.22 7.22
N THR A 5 5.62 -11.67 8.42
CA THR A 5 4.43 -11.23 9.15
C THR A 5 4.41 -9.73 9.41
N LYS A 6 5.56 -9.10 9.71
CA LYS A 6 5.64 -7.63 9.88
C LYS A 6 5.39 -6.89 8.57
N LEU A 7 5.81 -7.48 7.45
CA LEU A 7 5.57 -6.89 6.13
C LEU A 7 4.08 -6.94 5.78
N ILE A 8 3.42 -8.09 6.01
CA ILE A 8 1.99 -8.27 5.80
C ILE A 8 1.18 -7.31 6.69
N LEU A 9 1.57 -7.17 7.96
CA LEU A 9 0.91 -6.25 8.89
C LEU A 9 1.05 -4.79 8.45
N ALA A 10 2.23 -4.39 7.96
CA ALA A 10 2.43 -3.05 7.40
C ALA A 10 1.54 -2.79 6.18
N ASN A 11 1.36 -3.78 5.31
CA ASN A 11 0.46 -3.67 4.16
C ASN A 11 -1.01 -3.55 4.57
N ALA A 12 -1.46 -4.39 5.52
CA ALA A 12 -2.80 -4.33 6.06
C ALA A 12 -3.09 -2.97 6.73
N PHE A 13 -2.11 -2.44 7.48
CA PHE A 13 -2.22 -1.12 8.09
C PHE A 13 -2.26 0.01 7.05
N ALA A 14 -1.42 -0.05 6.02
CA ALA A 14 -1.42 0.93 4.93
C ALA A 14 -2.76 0.92 4.16
N LEU A 15 -3.31 -0.27 3.88
CA LEU A 15 -4.63 -0.40 3.26
C LEU A 15 -5.74 0.19 4.13
N LEU A 16 -5.71 -0.09 5.43
CA LEU A 16 -6.69 0.46 6.37
C LEU A 16 -6.60 2.00 6.43
N ALA A 17 -5.39 2.55 6.44
CA ALA A 17 -5.17 4.00 6.38
C ALA A 17 -5.72 4.62 5.09
N VAL A 18 -5.51 4.00 3.93
CA VAL A 18 -6.06 4.47 2.65
C VAL A 18 -7.59 4.47 2.67
N VAL A 19 -8.21 3.39 3.16
CA VAL A 19 -9.67 3.28 3.27
C VAL A 19 -10.24 4.35 4.20
N VAL A 20 -9.62 4.57 5.36
CA VAL A 20 -10.03 5.62 6.30
C VAL A 20 -9.88 7.00 5.64
N PHE A 21 -8.76 7.28 4.99
CA PHE A 21 -8.51 8.58 4.37
C PHE A 21 -9.50 8.89 3.25
N LEU A 22 -9.80 7.90 2.40
CA LEU A 22 -10.79 8.04 1.33
C LEU A 22 -12.21 8.21 1.87
N THR A 23 -12.58 7.47 2.92
CA THR A 23 -13.91 7.56 3.54
C THR A 23 -14.11 8.89 4.25
N VAL A 24 -13.15 9.27 5.10
CA VAL A 24 -13.17 10.53 5.84
C VAL A 24 -13.11 11.72 4.88
N GLY A 25 -12.20 11.70 3.90
CA GLY A 25 -12.10 12.77 2.89
C GLY A 25 -13.41 13.01 2.14
N SER A 26 -14.14 11.95 1.78
CA SER A 26 -15.47 12.08 1.16
C SER A 26 -16.52 12.68 2.10
N THR A 27 -16.49 12.35 3.40
CA THR A 27 -17.44 12.88 4.38
C THR A 27 -17.24 14.37 4.65
N PHE A 28 -15.99 14.87 4.59
CA PHE A 28 -15.66 16.27 4.82
C PHE A 28 -15.78 17.16 3.56
N GLY A 29 -16.36 16.65 2.48
CA GLY A 29 -16.57 17.44 1.25
C GLY A 29 -15.28 17.74 0.47
N VAL A 30 -14.21 16.98 0.72
CA VAL A 30 -12.99 16.99 -0.12
C VAL A 30 -13.30 16.21 -1.40
N GLU A 31 -14.20 16.77 -2.21
CA GLU A 31 -14.50 16.24 -3.53
C GLU A 31 -13.48 16.79 -4.52
N VAL A 32 -12.67 15.89 -5.08
CA VAL A 32 -11.86 16.22 -6.25
C VAL A 32 -12.86 16.52 -7.38
N LYS A 33 -12.99 17.81 -7.72
CA LYS A 33 -14.09 18.42 -8.53
C LYS A 33 -14.33 17.83 -9.93
N SER A 34 -13.55 16.85 -10.38
CA SER A 34 -13.87 16.09 -11.58
C SER A 34 -13.94 14.59 -11.26
N ALA A 35 -15.01 13.93 -11.70
CA ALA A 35 -15.22 12.49 -11.48
C ALA A 35 -14.03 11.66 -12.00
N SER A 36 -13.39 12.10 -13.09
CA SER A 36 -12.20 11.48 -13.67
C SER A 36 -10.94 11.67 -12.80
N ALA A 37 -10.69 12.86 -12.25
CA ALA A 37 -9.57 13.08 -11.33
C ALA A 37 -9.82 12.40 -9.97
N SER A 38 -11.07 12.32 -9.52
CA SER A 38 -11.47 11.60 -8.30
C SER A 38 -11.15 10.10 -8.39
N LEU A 39 -11.44 9.45 -9.53
CA LEU A 39 -11.11 8.04 -9.73
C LEU A 39 -9.60 7.82 -9.83
N MET A 40 -8.89 8.67 -10.59
CA MET A 40 -7.44 8.57 -10.74
C MET A 40 -6.71 8.73 -9.40
N VAL A 41 -7.10 9.71 -8.59
CA VAL A 41 -6.50 9.94 -7.27
C VAL A 41 -6.78 8.75 -6.35
N LYS A 42 -8.02 8.25 -6.29
CA LYS A 42 -8.36 7.04 -5.51
C LYS A 42 -7.53 5.83 -5.93
N ALA A 43 -7.37 5.62 -7.25
CA ALA A 43 -6.55 4.55 -7.79
C ALA A 43 -5.08 4.70 -7.37
N LEU A 44 -4.51 5.91 -7.44
CA LEU A 44 -3.13 6.17 -7.00
C LEU A 44 -2.93 5.90 -5.51
N PHE A 45 -3.86 6.36 -4.66
CA PHE A 45 -3.83 6.10 -3.23
C PHE A 45 -3.87 4.60 -2.90
N PHE A 46 -4.51 3.79 -3.74
CA PHE A 46 -4.55 2.34 -3.56
C PHE A 46 -3.34 1.62 -4.16
N LEU A 47 -2.92 2.00 -5.37
CA LEU A 47 -1.88 1.31 -6.13
C LEU A 47 -0.47 1.60 -5.61
N VAL A 48 -0.17 2.83 -5.20
CA VAL A 48 1.19 3.20 -4.75
C VAL A 48 1.64 2.39 -3.52
N PRO A 49 0.84 2.24 -2.45
CA PRO A 49 1.21 1.40 -1.32
C PRO A 49 1.36 -0.08 -1.70
N GLN A 50 0.48 -0.61 -2.55
CA GLN A 50 0.53 -2.00 -3.04
C GLN A 50 1.83 -2.26 -3.81
N MET A 51 2.24 -1.34 -4.69
CA MET A 51 3.50 -1.44 -5.44
C MET A 51 4.72 -1.38 -4.51
N GLY A 52 4.70 -0.51 -3.51
CA GLY A 52 5.74 -0.45 -2.48
C GLY A 52 5.86 -1.75 -1.69
N PHE A 53 4.73 -2.36 -1.33
CA PHE A 53 4.71 -3.66 -0.67
C PHE A 53 5.27 -4.77 -1.56
N ILE A 54 4.84 -4.86 -2.83
CA ILE A 54 5.34 -5.85 -3.79
C ILE A 54 6.87 -5.75 -3.92
N TYR A 55 7.41 -4.54 -4.04
CA TYR A 55 8.85 -4.32 -4.12
C TYR A 55 9.57 -4.82 -2.85
N LEU A 56 9.09 -4.44 -1.67
CA LEU A 56 9.70 -4.86 -0.41
C LEU A 56 9.59 -6.37 -0.18
N TYR A 57 8.49 -6.98 -0.59
CA TYR A 57 8.27 -8.42 -0.51
C TYR A 57 9.24 -9.17 -1.42
N TRP A 58 9.36 -8.76 -2.68
CA TRP A 58 10.32 -9.35 -3.62
C TRP A 58 11.77 -9.19 -3.11
N ASN A 59 12.13 -8.02 -2.59
CA ASN A 59 13.44 -7.82 -1.99
C ASN A 59 13.67 -8.71 -0.75
N SER A 60 12.62 -9.02 0.03
CA SER A 60 12.73 -9.96 1.15
C SER A 60 13.01 -11.38 0.67
N LEU A 61 12.29 -11.85 -0.35
CA LEU A 61 12.51 -13.19 -0.92
C LEU A 61 13.94 -13.35 -1.47
N LYS A 62 14.47 -12.34 -2.19
CA LYS A 62 15.85 -12.37 -2.69
C LYS A 62 16.88 -12.47 -1.55
N LYS A 63 16.63 -11.78 -0.43
CA LYS A 63 17.53 -11.80 0.74
C LYS A 63 17.47 -13.11 1.51
N GLU A 64 16.33 -13.79 1.52
CA GLU A 64 16.20 -15.13 2.09
C GLU A 64 16.91 -16.17 1.21
N ALA A 65 16.72 -16.13 -0.12
CA ALA A 65 17.42 -17.00 -1.06
C ALA A 65 18.96 -16.89 -0.95
N HIS A 66 19.50 -15.68 -0.79
CA HIS A 66 20.95 -15.49 -0.58
C HIS A 66 21.47 -16.01 0.77
N ARG A 67 20.61 -16.13 1.79
CA ARG A 67 20.98 -16.68 3.10
C ARG A 67 20.97 -18.21 3.13
N GLU A 68 20.24 -18.87 2.25
CA GLU A 68 20.20 -20.33 2.17
C GLU A 68 21.38 -20.92 1.38
N ILE A 69 22.05 -20.10 0.56
CA ILE A 69 23.17 -20.52 -0.29
C ILE A 69 24.55 -20.21 0.37
N ALA A 70 24.59 -19.46 1.47
CA ALA A 70 25.80 -19.06 2.19
C ALA A 70 25.94 -19.78 3.54
#